data_AF-A0A1I0MYA1-F1
#
_entry.id   AF-A0A1I0MYA1-F1
#
_cell.length_a   1.000
_cell.length_b   1.000
_cell.length_c   1.000
_cell.angle_alpha   90.00
_cell.angle_beta   90.00
_cell.angle_gamma   90.00
#
_symmetry.space_group_name_H-M   'P 1'
#
loop_
_entity.id
_entity.type
_entity.pdbx_description
1 polymer ?
#
loop_
_entity_poly.entity_id
_entity_poly.type
_entity_poly.pdbx_seq_one_letter_code
_entity_poly.pdbx_strand_id
1 'polypeptide(L)'
;MIIEILAAIIATVLGGLFPLIRKFAKSRFDKLYAKGKYGKFHQSVAKLLDIEVGEEKSFDKRLEENFEKLQKAFEKVEHATEDFNELLREKEASVLVMKEQVEVLSRKEENLKSKMESMGESPDETQKLFEESIAKMRKRNARRDYAIFVFAVIFSGLITYLVRHYVNV
;
A
#
# COMPACT_ATOMS: atom_id res chain seq x y z
N MET A 1 34.02 25.12 55.46
CA MET A 1 34.82 24.16 54.67
C MET A 1 33.99 23.10 53.94
N ILE A 2 33.36 22.11 54.59
CA ILE A 2 32.66 21.01 53.86
C ILE A 2 31.49 21.54 53.00
N ILE A 3 30.73 22.52 53.50
CA ILE A 3 29.60 23.13 52.79
C ILE A 3 30.06 23.94 51.55
N GLU A 4 31.22 24.59 51.63
CA GLU A 4 31.78 25.38 50.50
C GLU A 4 32.31 24.47 49.40
N ILE A 5 32.93 23.34 49.76
CA ILE A 5 33.37 22.33 48.80
C ILE A 5 32.17 21.68 48.11
N LEU A 6 31.10 21.36 48.87
CA LEU A 6 29.86 20.87 48.29
C LEU A 6 29.22 21.88 47.34
N ALA A 7 29.16 23.16 47.73
CA ALA A 7 28.62 24.24 46.91
C ALA A 7 29.43 24.45 45.62
N ALA A 8 30.76 24.38 45.69
CA ALA A 8 31.64 24.48 44.54
C ALA A 8 31.46 23.30 43.57
N ILE A 9 31.34 22.07 44.08
CA ILE A 9 31.08 20.88 43.27
C ILE A 9 29.70 20.98 42.60
N ILE A 10 28.67 21.38 43.35
CA ILE A 10 27.31 21.56 42.82
C ILE A 10 27.29 22.66 41.75
N ALA A 11 27.95 23.79 41.98
CA ALA A 11 28.05 24.89 41.02
C ALA A 11 28.82 24.49 39.75
N THR A 12 29.87 23.68 39.87
CA THR A 12 30.66 23.19 38.73
C THR A 12 29.85 22.18 37.91
N VAL A 13 29.14 21.26 38.58
CA VAL A 13 28.27 20.28 37.93
C VAL A 13 27.07 20.95 37.27
N LEU A 14 26.43 21.90 37.95
CA LEU A 14 25.33 22.68 37.38
C LEU A 14 25.81 23.58 36.24
N GLY A 15 26.96 24.25 36.36
CA GLY A 15 27.54 25.08 35.30
C GLY A 15 27.90 24.28 34.05
N GLY A 16 28.40 23.05 34.21
CA GLY A 16 28.68 22.14 33.10
C GLY A 16 27.44 21.50 32.46
N LEU A 17 26.39 21.21 33.26
CA LEU A 17 25.14 20.61 32.78
C LEU A 17 24.15 21.62 32.21
N PHE A 18 24.21 22.88 32.64
CA PHE A 18 23.33 23.96 32.20
C PHE A 18 23.25 24.10 30.66
N PRO A 19 24.35 24.11 29.89
CA PRO A 19 24.27 24.19 28.42
C PRO A 19 23.61 22.96 27.77
N LEU A 20 23.79 21.76 28.35
CA LEU A 20 23.13 20.54 27.87
C LEU A 20 21.61 20.60 28.13
N ILE A 21 21.22 21.04 29.32
CA ILE A 21 19.81 21.24 29.71
C ILE A 21 19.16 22.29 28.81
N ARG A 22 19.84 23.42 28.55
CA ARG A 22 19.35 24.48 27.65
C ARG A 22 19.11 23.95 26.23
N LYS A 23 20.03 23.16 25.68
CA LYS A 23 19.90 22.58 24.33
C LYS A 23 18.75 21.57 24.24
N PHE A 24 18.59 20.71 25.26
CA PHE A 24 17.50 19.75 25.32
C PHE A 24 16.14 20.45 25.49
N ALA A 25 16.08 21.44 26.38
CA ALA A 25 14.90 22.26 26.62
C ALA A 25 14.48 23.00 25.34
N LYS A 26 15.42 23.66 24.64
CA LYS A 26 15.13 24.37 23.39
C LYS A 26 14.46 23.48 22.35
N SER A 27 15.02 22.28 22.10
CA SER A 27 14.44 21.30 21.17
C SER A 27 13.02 20.85 21.55
N ARG A 28 12.74 20.72 22.85
CA ARG A 28 11.41 20.36 23.36
C ARG A 28 10.43 21.53 23.26
N PHE A 29 10.86 22.73 23.62
CA PHE A 29 10.03 23.93 23.55
C PHE A 29 9.67 24.26 22.10
N ASP A 30 10.62 24.25 21.16
CA ASP A 30 10.34 24.54 19.74
C ASP A 30 9.25 23.60 19.16
N LYS A 31 9.26 22.32 19.55
CA LYS A 31 8.24 21.35 19.15
C LYS A 31 6.87 21.59 19.78
N LEU A 32 6.84 22.11 21.01
CA LEU A 32 5.59 22.44 21.71
C LEU A 32 5.01 23.76 21.18
N TYR A 33 5.86 24.74 20.88
CA TYR A 33 5.50 25.99 20.25
C TYR A 33 4.95 25.79 18.83
N ALA A 34 5.55 24.91 18.04
CA ALA A 34 5.01 24.52 16.73
C ALA A 34 3.61 23.86 16.79
N LYS A 35 3.22 23.30 17.95
CA LYS A 35 1.96 22.56 18.15
C LYS A 35 0.87 23.34 18.87
N GLY A 36 1.09 24.61 19.22
CA GLY A 36 0.06 25.42 19.86
C GLY A 36 -0.24 25.05 21.33
N LYS A 37 0.58 24.24 21.99
CA LYS A 37 0.37 23.76 23.36
C LYS A 37 1.33 24.44 24.32
N TYR A 38 0.95 25.60 24.85
CA TYR A 38 1.75 26.34 25.83
C TYR A 38 0.85 26.83 26.97
N GLY A 39 1.31 26.59 28.20
CA GLY A 39 0.69 27.10 29.42
C GLY A 39 1.68 27.90 30.25
N LYS A 40 1.22 28.67 31.25
CA LYS A 40 2.04 29.59 32.07
C LYS A 40 3.35 28.98 32.60
N PHE A 41 3.34 27.69 32.93
CA PHE A 41 4.54 26.95 33.37
C PHE A 41 5.67 26.91 32.32
N HIS A 42 5.32 26.76 31.04
CA HIS A 42 6.30 26.65 29.94
C HIS A 42 7.01 27.98 29.70
N GLN A 43 6.29 29.09 29.85
CA GLN A 43 6.84 30.44 29.71
C GLN A 43 7.79 30.78 30.87
N SER A 44 7.48 30.34 32.10
CA SER A 44 8.37 30.51 33.25
C SER A 44 9.67 29.72 33.11
N VAL A 45 9.61 28.48 32.63
CA VAL A 45 10.80 27.65 32.41
C VAL A 45 11.66 28.18 31.26
N ALA A 46 11.04 28.67 30.18
CA ALA A 46 11.75 29.29 29.06
C ALA A 46 12.48 30.59 29.48
N LYS A 47 11.84 31.43 30.32
CA LYS A 47 12.47 32.62 30.90
C LYS A 47 13.63 32.28 31.84
N LEU A 48 13.50 31.23 32.66
CA LEU A 48 14.57 30.78 33.57
C LEU A 48 15.81 30.27 32.82
N LEU A 49 15.62 29.70 31.63
CA LEU A 49 16.68 29.15 30.79
C LEU A 49 17.18 30.09 29.69
N ASP A 50 16.68 31.34 29.68
CA ASP A 50 17.01 32.37 28.69
C ASP A 50 16.87 31.85 27.24
N ILE A 51 15.76 31.14 26.97
CA ILE A 51 15.46 30.59 25.66
C ILE A 51 14.57 31.60 24.94
N GLU A 52 15.08 32.21 23.87
CA GLU A 52 14.28 32.97 22.91
C GLU A 52 13.25 32.03 22.28
N VAL A 53 12.03 32.12 22.79
CA VAL A 53 10.87 31.44 22.24
C VAL A 53 10.42 32.26 21.03
N GLY A 54 10.44 31.63 19.84
CA GLY A 54 9.95 32.23 18.61
C GLY A 54 8.49 32.68 18.73
N GLU A 55 8.19 33.84 18.13
CA GLU A 55 6.90 34.51 18.22
C GLU A 55 5.71 33.57 18.01
N GLU A 56 4.74 33.68 18.91
CA GLU A 56 3.47 32.99 18.87
C GLU A 56 2.78 33.30 17.52
N LYS A 57 2.53 32.29 16.68
CA LYS A 57 1.74 32.50 15.45
C LYS A 57 0.40 33.12 15.85
N SER A 58 0.10 34.29 15.29
CA SER A 58 -1.18 34.99 15.50
C SER A 58 -2.36 34.04 15.29
N PHE A 59 -3.40 34.21 16.11
CA PHE A 59 -4.65 33.48 16.02
C PHE A 59 -5.21 33.48 14.59
N ASP A 60 -5.12 34.61 13.89
CA ASP A 60 -5.61 34.76 12.51
C ASP A 60 -4.89 33.82 11.54
N LYS A 61 -3.56 33.71 11.63
CA LYS A 61 -2.77 32.78 10.81
C LYS A 61 -3.12 31.32 11.06
N ARG A 62 -3.40 30.96 12.32
CA ARG A 62 -3.83 29.60 12.66
C ARG A 62 -5.23 29.28 12.13
N LEU A 63 -6.09 30.29 12.11
CA LEU A 63 -7.46 30.17 11.62
C LEU A 63 -7.47 30.01 10.10
N GLU A 64 -6.67 30.80 9.40
CA GLU A 64 -6.43 30.71 7.95
C GLU A 64 -5.85 29.34 7.55
N GLU A 65 -4.81 28.85 8.24
CA GLU A 65 -4.24 27.51 8.00
C GLU A 65 -5.27 26.39 8.22
N ASN A 66 -6.22 26.56 9.14
CA ASN A 66 -7.27 25.58 9.40
C ASN A 66 -8.37 25.63 8.34
N PHE A 67 -8.74 26.82 7.86
CA PHE A 67 -9.68 26.98 6.74
C PHE A 67 -9.12 26.36 5.46
N GLU A 68 -7.85 26.60 5.13
CA GLU A 68 -7.20 25.96 3.99
C GLU A 68 -7.21 24.43 4.08
N LYS A 69 -6.97 23.88 5.28
CA LYS A 69 -7.04 22.42 5.51
C LYS A 69 -8.46 21.90 5.35
N LEU A 70 -9.46 22.66 5.79
CA LEU A 70 -10.86 22.29 5.64
C LEU A 70 -11.26 22.27 4.17
N GLN A 71 -10.89 23.30 3.41
CA GLN A 71 -11.17 23.40 1.98
C GLN A 71 -10.53 22.24 1.22
N LYS A 72 -9.26 21.93 1.48
CA LYS A 72 -8.57 20.76 0.90
C LYS A 72 -9.23 19.43 1.29
N ALA A 73 -9.80 19.34 2.48
CA ALA A 73 -10.53 18.14 2.88
C ALA A 73 -11.86 18.00 2.12
N PHE A 74 -12.58 19.11 1.90
CA PHE A 74 -13.79 19.13 1.08
C PHE A 74 -13.50 18.76 -0.38
N GLU A 75 -12.48 19.34 -1.00
CA GLU A 75 -12.07 19.00 -2.38
C GLU A 75 -11.72 17.51 -2.53
N LYS A 76 -11.07 16.92 -1.52
CA LYS A 76 -10.78 15.48 -1.50
C LYS A 76 -12.04 14.61 -1.39
N VAL A 77 -13.03 15.05 -0.61
CA VAL A 77 -14.32 14.33 -0.49
C VAL A 77 -15.10 14.41 -1.80
N GLU A 78 -15.09 15.57 -2.45
CA GLU A 78 -15.72 15.77 -3.75
C GLU A 78 -15.10 14.85 -4.81
N HIS A 79 -13.76 14.85 -4.94
CA HIS A 79 -13.07 13.93 -5.84
C HIS A 79 -13.32 12.45 -5.50
N ALA A 80 -13.29 12.07 -4.22
CA ALA A 80 -13.59 10.69 -3.83
C ALA A 80 -15.02 10.28 -4.18
N THR A 81 -15.96 11.23 -4.18
CA THR A 81 -17.36 11.00 -4.56
C THR A 81 -17.49 10.83 -6.07
N GLU A 82 -16.75 11.61 -6.86
CA GLU A 82 -16.67 11.45 -8.33
C GLU A 82 -16.09 10.07 -8.70
N ASP A 83 -14.95 9.70 -8.12
CA ASP A 83 -14.31 8.39 -8.33
C ASP A 83 -15.26 7.24 -7.97
N PHE A 84 -15.99 7.37 -6.86
CA PHE A 84 -16.96 6.37 -6.43
C PHE A 84 -18.14 6.24 -7.41
N ASN A 85 -18.63 7.36 -7.95
CA ASN A 85 -19.67 7.36 -8.96
C ASN A 85 -19.21 6.75 -10.29
N GLU A 86 -17.95 6.98 -10.68
CA GLU A 86 -17.37 6.36 -11.88
C GLU A 86 -17.25 4.84 -11.70
N LEU A 87 -16.74 4.38 -10.55
CA LEU A 87 -16.67 2.96 -10.22
C LEU A 87 -18.05 2.29 -10.21
N LEU A 88 -19.07 2.97 -9.67
CA LEU A 88 -20.45 2.47 -9.71
C LEU A 88 -20.95 2.30 -11.14
N ARG A 89 -20.72 3.29 -12.02
CA ARG A 89 -21.07 3.19 -13.44
C ARG A 89 -20.38 2.03 -14.14
N GLU A 90 -19.09 1.83 -13.89
CA GLU A 90 -18.33 0.70 -14.46
C GLU A 90 -18.87 -0.66 -13.96
N LYS A 91 -19.24 -0.74 -12.68
CA LYS A 91 -19.85 -1.94 -12.11
C LYS A 91 -21.23 -2.21 -12.69
N GLU A 92 -22.07 -1.20 -12.85
CA GLU A 92 -23.38 -1.34 -13.50
C GLU A 92 -23.24 -1.83 -14.95
N ALA A 93 -22.31 -1.25 -15.71
CA ALA A 93 -22.02 -1.70 -17.07
C ALA A 93 -21.53 -3.17 -17.09
N SER A 94 -20.64 -3.54 -16.17
CA SER A 94 -20.15 -4.92 -16.05
C SER A 94 -21.26 -5.91 -15.71
N VAL A 95 -22.19 -5.53 -14.82
CA VAL A 95 -23.36 -6.34 -14.48
C VAL A 95 -24.29 -6.51 -15.68
N LEU A 96 -24.47 -5.46 -16.49
CA LEU A 96 -25.27 -5.53 -17.70
C LEU A 96 -24.68 -6.54 -18.71
N VAL A 97 -23.36 -6.45 -18.95
CA VAL A 97 -22.64 -7.40 -19.82
C VAL A 97 -22.76 -8.83 -19.28
N MET A 98 -22.63 -9.02 -17.97
CA MET A 98 -22.73 -10.34 -17.36
C MET A 98 -24.15 -10.91 -17.47
N LYS A 99 -25.20 -10.07 -17.33
CA LYS A 99 -26.58 -10.48 -17.60
C LYS A 99 -26.78 -10.93 -19.04
N GLU A 100 -26.27 -10.17 -20.01
CA GLU A 100 -26.35 -10.52 -21.43
C GLU A 100 -25.63 -11.85 -21.72
N GLN A 101 -24.45 -12.07 -21.14
CA GLN A 101 -23.72 -13.33 -21.26
C GLN A 101 -24.48 -14.52 -20.65
N VAL A 102 -25.10 -14.33 -19.48
CA VAL A 102 -25.93 -15.36 -18.85
C VAL A 102 -27.13 -15.71 -19.72
N GLU A 103 -27.78 -14.71 -20.34
CA GLU A 103 -28.89 -14.95 -21.25
C GLU A 103 -28.45 -15.72 -22.51
N VAL A 104 -27.31 -15.35 -23.10
CA VAL A 104 -26.72 -16.08 -24.23
C VAL A 104 -26.37 -17.52 -23.85
N LEU A 105 -25.81 -17.74 -22.66
CA LEU A 105 -25.49 -19.08 -22.17
C LEU A 105 -26.76 -19.90 -21.93
N SER A 106 -27.80 -19.30 -21.36
CA SER A 106 -29.09 -19.98 -21.14
C SER A 106 -29.74 -20.39 -22.46
N ARG A 107 -29.73 -19.52 -23.48
CA ARG A 107 -30.20 -19.89 -24.83
C ARG A 107 -29.35 -20.99 -25.47
N LYS A 108 -28.02 -20.99 -25.25
CA LYS A 108 -27.14 -22.07 -25.73
C LYS A 108 -27.43 -23.37 -25.02
N GLU A 109 -27.67 -23.35 -23.72
CA GLU A 109 -28.05 -24.50 -22.92
C GLU A 109 -29.38 -25.08 -23.39
N GLU A 110 -30.39 -24.24 -23.62
CA GLU A 110 -31.68 -24.67 -24.17
C GLU A 110 -31.52 -25.30 -25.57
N ASN A 111 -30.72 -24.69 -26.44
CA ASN A 111 -30.40 -25.26 -27.74
C ASN A 111 -29.63 -26.59 -27.63
N LEU A 112 -28.68 -26.71 -26.71
CA LEU A 112 -27.93 -27.94 -26.46
C LEU A 112 -28.83 -29.04 -25.90
N LYS A 113 -29.75 -28.67 -25.00
CA LYS A 113 -30.74 -29.58 -24.43
C LYS A 113 -31.72 -30.06 -25.49
N SER A 114 -32.28 -29.16 -26.29
CA SER A 114 -33.11 -29.51 -27.46
C SER A 114 -32.35 -30.39 -28.45
N LYS A 115 -31.07 -30.10 -28.69
CA LYS A 115 -30.23 -30.93 -29.57
C LYS A 115 -29.97 -32.31 -28.98
N MET A 116 -29.69 -32.42 -27.68
CA MET A 116 -29.56 -33.70 -26.97
C MET A 116 -30.86 -34.51 -26.98
N GLU A 117 -32.00 -33.86 -26.75
CA GLU A 117 -33.32 -34.49 -26.84
C GLU A 117 -33.64 -34.95 -28.28
N SER A 118 -33.26 -34.16 -29.30
CA SER A 118 -33.40 -34.53 -30.71
C SER A 118 -32.42 -35.63 -31.17
N MET A 119 -31.27 -35.74 -30.49
CA MET A 119 -30.25 -36.77 -30.72
C MET A 119 -30.59 -38.10 -30.04
N GLY A 120 -31.73 -38.17 -29.32
CA GLY A 120 -32.37 -39.41 -28.86
C GLY A 120 -31.42 -40.51 -28.42
N GLU A 121 -31.07 -40.56 -27.14
CA GLU A 121 -30.49 -41.74 -26.46
C GLU A 121 -29.47 -42.57 -27.29
N SER A 122 -28.46 -41.93 -27.90
CA SER A 122 -27.28 -42.64 -28.41
C SER A 122 -26.07 -42.32 -27.53
N PRO A 123 -25.80 -43.11 -26.47
CA PRO A 123 -24.59 -42.99 -25.65
C PRO A 123 -23.30 -43.03 -26.47
N ASP A 124 -23.33 -43.70 -27.62
CA ASP A 124 -22.15 -44.04 -28.43
C ASP A 124 -21.56 -42.83 -29.19
N GLU A 125 -22.41 -41.93 -29.72
CA GLU A 125 -21.91 -40.75 -30.46
C GLU A 125 -21.33 -39.68 -29.51
N THR A 126 -21.94 -39.52 -28.33
CA THR A 126 -21.47 -38.56 -27.32
C THR A 126 -20.14 -39.01 -26.70
N GLN A 127 -19.96 -40.31 -26.46
CA GLN A 127 -18.69 -40.86 -25.98
C GLN A 127 -17.57 -40.67 -27.00
N LYS A 128 -17.82 -40.90 -28.30
CA LYS A 128 -16.83 -40.67 -29.36
C LYS A 128 -16.39 -39.21 -29.45
N LEU A 129 -17.31 -38.26 -29.35
CA LEU A 129 -16.99 -36.83 -29.35
C LEU A 129 -16.19 -36.41 -28.11
N PHE A 130 -16.46 -37.03 -26.95
CA PHE A 130 -15.72 -36.78 -25.70
C PHE A 130 -14.31 -37.38 -25.75
N GLU A 131 -14.17 -38.60 -26.26
CA GLU A 131 -12.86 -39.24 -26.48
C GLU A 131 -12.01 -38.46 -27.48
N GLU A 132 -12.59 -37.97 -28.57
CA GLU A 132 -11.86 -37.20 -29.59
C GLU A 132 -11.41 -35.83 -29.03
N SER A 133 -12.24 -35.16 -28.25
CA SER A 133 -11.89 -33.88 -27.61
C SER A 133 -10.84 -34.04 -26.50
N ILE A 134 -10.90 -35.12 -25.71
CA ILE A 134 -9.84 -35.46 -24.74
C ILE A 134 -8.53 -35.83 -25.45
N ALA A 135 -8.57 -36.63 -26.52
CA ALA A 135 -7.39 -37.02 -27.29
C ALA A 135 -6.69 -35.78 -27.90
N LYS A 136 -7.47 -34.80 -28.36
CA LYS A 136 -6.95 -33.53 -28.90
C LYS A 136 -6.31 -32.66 -27.82
N MET A 137 -6.88 -32.60 -26.62
CA MET A 137 -6.29 -31.90 -25.47
C MET A 137 -4.99 -32.57 -24.98
N ARG A 138 -4.94 -33.91 -24.93
CA ARG A 138 -3.75 -34.67 -24.52
C ARG A 138 -2.58 -34.45 -25.46
N LYS A 139 -2.81 -34.42 -26.79
CA LYS A 139 -1.77 -34.11 -27.79
C LYS A 139 -1.23 -32.69 -27.66
N ARG A 140 -2.06 -31.70 -27.30
CA ARG A 140 -1.63 -30.30 -27.12
C ARG A 140 -0.79 -30.14 -25.85
N ASN A 141 -1.17 -30.77 -24.75
CA ASN A 141 -0.39 -30.74 -23.50
C ASN A 141 0.96 -31.46 -23.64
N ALA A 142 1.00 -32.61 -24.32
CA ALA A 142 2.25 -33.35 -24.54
C ALA A 142 3.31 -32.52 -25.29
N ARG A 143 2.89 -31.72 -26.29
CA ARG A 143 3.79 -30.81 -27.00
C ARG A 143 4.29 -29.67 -26.11
N ARG A 144 3.43 -29.12 -25.26
CA ARG A 144 3.80 -28.07 -24.31
C ARG A 144 4.79 -28.59 -23.27
N ASP A 145 4.50 -29.73 -22.68
CA ASP A 145 5.35 -30.30 -21.62
C ASP A 145 6.71 -30.75 -22.18
N TYR A 146 6.76 -31.24 -23.42
CA TYR A 146 8.03 -31.51 -24.12
C TYR A 146 8.83 -30.23 -24.39
N ALA A 147 8.19 -29.15 -24.84
CA ALA A 147 8.85 -27.87 -25.05
C ALA A 147 9.42 -27.28 -23.74
N ILE A 148 8.66 -27.39 -22.65
CA ILE A 148 9.11 -26.97 -21.30
C ILE A 148 10.30 -27.82 -20.85
N PHE A 149 10.26 -29.14 -21.07
CA PHE A 149 11.36 -30.04 -20.71
C PHE A 149 12.65 -29.72 -21.47
N VAL A 150 12.57 -29.55 -22.79
CA VAL A 150 13.73 -29.20 -23.63
C VAL A 150 14.30 -27.84 -23.22
N PHE A 151 13.44 -26.85 -22.94
CA PHE A 151 13.88 -25.54 -22.48
C PHE A 151 14.60 -25.62 -21.13
N ALA A 152 14.07 -26.42 -20.19
CA ALA A 152 14.70 -26.63 -18.88
C ALA A 152 16.09 -27.29 -19.00
N VAL A 153 16.26 -28.25 -19.91
CA VAL A 153 17.55 -28.91 -20.16
C VAL A 153 18.57 -27.93 -20.73
N ILE A 154 18.17 -27.11 -21.71
CA ILE A 154 19.05 -26.08 -22.30
C ILE A 154 19.45 -25.05 -21.24
N PHE A 155 18.48 -24.55 -20.46
CA PHE A 155 18.73 -23.55 -19.43
C PHE A 155 19.66 -24.06 -18.33
N SER A 156 19.49 -25.33 -17.90
CA SER A 156 20.38 -25.99 -16.94
C SER A 156 21.82 -26.13 -17.46
N GLY A 157 21.99 -26.50 -18.73
CA GLY A 157 23.31 -26.55 -19.37
C GLY A 157 23.96 -25.17 -19.44
N LEU A 158 23.17 -24.12 -19.72
CA LEU A 158 23.64 -22.74 -19.81
C LEU A 158 24.08 -22.18 -18.46
N ILE A 159 23.32 -22.45 -17.39
CA ILE A 159 23.71 -22.12 -16.01
C ILE A 159 25.00 -22.85 -15.65
N THR A 160 25.08 -24.15 -15.94
CA THR A 160 26.28 -24.95 -15.64
C THR A 160 27.52 -24.43 -16.37
N TYR A 161 27.36 -24.03 -17.63
CA TYR A 161 28.42 -23.38 -18.42
C TYR A 161 28.85 -22.04 -17.81
N LEU A 162 27.89 -21.19 -17.43
CA LEU A 162 28.16 -19.90 -16.81
C LEU A 162 28.86 -20.05 -15.46
N VAL A 163 28.38 -20.96 -14.60
CA VAL A 163 29.02 -21.27 -13.31
C VAL A 163 30.44 -21.79 -13.54
N ARG A 164 30.65 -22.71 -14.49
CA ARG A 164 31.98 -23.24 -14.78
C ARG A 164 32.93 -22.18 -15.34
N HIS A 165 32.44 -21.17 -16.06
CA HIS A 165 33.28 -20.12 -16.63
C HIS A 165 33.58 -18.98 -15.64
N TYR A 166 32.63 -18.63 -14.76
CA TYR A 166 32.78 -17.55 -13.77
C TYR A 166 33.37 -17.99 -12.42
N VAL A 167 33.26 -19.26 -12.04
CA VAL A 167 33.77 -19.79 -10.75
C VAL A 167 35.18 -20.39 -10.88
N ASN A 168 35.75 -20.45 -12.10
CA ASN A 168 37.15 -20.83 -12.35
C ASN A 168 38.07 -19.62 -12.64
N VAL A 169 37.81 -18.50 -11.96
CA VAL A 169 38.78 -17.44 -11.66
C VAL A 169 38.89 -17.35 -10.15
#